data_AF-A0A2J2HFI6-F1
#
_entry.id   AF-A0A2J2HFI6-F1
#
_cell.length_a   1.000
_cell.length_b   1.000
_cell.length_c   1.000
_cell.angle_alpha   90.00
_cell.angle_beta   90.00
_cell.angle_gamma   90.00
#
_symmetry.space_group_name_H-M   'P 1'
#
loop_
_entity.id
_entity.type
_entity.pdbx_description
1 polymer ?
#
loop_
_entity_poly.entity_id
_entity_poly.type
_entity_poly.pdbx_seq_one_letter_code
_entity_poly.pdbx_strand_id
1 'polypeptide(L)'
;MSSVFEEIITSSVGFIIAMVILVAVIGGGLYGYWVYADHQTLQNYLWPVAEVLPYQGEYFLAIVNTGNEPFYVEQIYLKGGAVLTPSQAGNPGLSWCSVSNTELVHNEWWCGMVNQLPVAVRVCSALDPQVCSVVPVHGWQVVTFSQPNQAAFGLGNGSGLIEVVVNDPLNAGWSVTWSYSGPGPYANTISYSMSKSTSYTWFINPPYVPIQMSFKASITKNPTNYKCQIVPSSVTNTYSAGSVQQFTVNCELLPITVYVYDLYPEPAGWEISWSGAAGGSESGYGMASFTVQPTQNGTVYFNATITNVPSGYSSCTITPTNTTALPGQSVGFVINCYGGPIYMDLVVQSNAPFSVGVYPWQGYPVAWDPVFSGDGSQSVCGMWLCWTLNSNVTLIPGQTYSIGVQPNSAYFSGAPPGSYLQCSINGIPYPVGAWTPFTAPNVSFVESVTVFCTVNTPSPPIGGSGSGGSNYPGNCHVDLNPAYTPITSPGINTVTFTASLSGDCPSNGYWEWFGGNNGYVAQYNFMVNNTWYWTEAGGSIVTNLNCQTSDGLPASGIGYGSSITGSYTLICS
;
A
#
# COMPACT_ATOMS: atom_id res chain seq x y z
N MET A 1 -10.50 91.49 59.30
CA MET A 1 -9.94 90.23 58.76
C MET A 1 -8.81 90.42 57.75
N SER A 2 -8.56 91.61 57.16
CA SER A 2 -7.44 91.76 56.20
C SER A 2 -6.06 91.94 56.85
N SER A 3 -5.95 92.47 58.09
CA SER A 3 -4.64 92.62 58.75
C SER A 3 -4.04 91.31 59.26
N VAL A 4 -4.88 90.32 59.61
CA VAL A 4 -4.43 88.99 60.06
C VAL A 4 -3.86 88.19 58.90
N PHE A 5 -4.39 88.37 57.68
CA PHE A 5 -3.83 87.76 56.48
C PHE A 5 -2.48 88.38 56.09
N GLU A 6 -2.31 89.68 56.27
CA GLU A 6 -1.06 90.37 55.92
C GLU A 6 0.09 89.99 56.86
N GLU A 7 -0.20 89.80 58.16
CA GLU A 7 0.77 89.33 59.15
C GLU A 7 1.14 87.85 58.93
N ILE A 8 0.21 87.01 58.49
CA ILE A 8 0.50 85.61 58.13
C ILE A 8 1.33 85.50 56.85
N ILE A 9 1.29 86.47 55.94
CA ILE A 9 2.07 86.41 54.68
C ILE A 9 3.46 87.06 54.84
N THR A 10 3.66 87.97 55.79
CA THR A 10 4.93 88.70 55.99
C THR A 10 5.72 88.29 57.23
N SER A 11 5.10 87.60 58.19
CA SER A 11 5.78 87.08 59.37
C SER A 11 6.68 85.89 59.03
N SER A 12 7.86 85.85 59.67
CA SER A 12 8.79 84.71 59.63
C SER A 12 8.10 83.38 59.95
N VAL A 13 7.07 83.40 60.80
CA VAL A 13 6.27 82.22 61.17
C VAL A 13 5.41 81.75 60.00
N GLY A 14 4.80 82.67 59.27
CA GLY A 14 4.00 82.37 58.08
C GLY A 14 4.83 81.77 56.94
N PHE A 15 6.04 82.29 56.75
CA PHE A 15 6.99 81.73 55.79
C PHE A 15 7.40 80.28 56.15
N ILE A 16 7.62 79.99 57.44
CA ILE A 16 7.95 78.63 57.91
C ILE A 16 6.77 77.67 57.64
N ILE A 17 5.53 78.07 57.95
CA ILE A 17 4.34 77.25 57.71
C ILE A 17 4.18 76.98 56.20
N ALA A 18 4.35 78.00 55.35
CA ALA A 18 4.28 77.84 53.90
C ALA A 18 5.36 76.88 53.36
N MET A 19 6.60 76.98 53.87
CA MET A 19 7.68 76.06 53.51
C MET A 19 7.42 74.63 53.94
N VAL A 20 6.84 74.40 55.14
CA VAL A 20 6.49 73.06 55.60
C VAL A 20 5.40 72.42 54.74
N ILE A 21 4.36 73.17 54.37
CA ILE A 21 3.30 72.68 53.48
C ILE A 21 3.89 72.37 52.10
N LEU A 22 4.74 73.25 51.56
CA LEU A 22 5.38 73.06 50.27
C LEU A 22 6.30 71.83 50.26
N VAL A 23 7.09 71.60 51.31
CA VAL A 23 7.92 70.40 51.47
C VAL A 23 7.05 69.14 51.59
N ALA A 24 5.95 69.18 52.33
CA ALA A 24 5.04 68.04 52.43
C ALA A 24 4.38 67.69 51.09
N VAL A 25 3.94 68.70 50.32
CA VAL A 25 3.33 68.50 49.00
C VAL A 25 4.37 67.97 47.99
N ILE A 26 5.58 68.55 47.95
CA ILE A 26 6.64 68.08 47.06
C ILE A 26 7.09 66.67 47.46
N GLY A 27 7.26 66.40 48.76
CA GLY A 27 7.64 65.09 49.27
C GLY A 27 6.59 64.02 48.94
N GLY A 28 5.30 64.32 49.16
CA GLY A 28 4.21 63.43 48.79
C GLY A 28 4.10 63.20 47.28
N GLY A 29 4.27 64.25 46.47
CA GLY A 29 4.27 64.15 45.01
C GLY A 29 5.44 63.32 44.46
N LEU A 30 6.65 63.53 44.97
CA LEU A 30 7.84 62.76 44.59
C LEU A 30 7.74 61.30 45.04
N TYR A 31 7.22 61.04 46.24
CA TYR A 31 6.99 59.67 46.72
C TYR A 31 5.93 58.96 45.87
N GLY A 32 4.80 59.63 45.56
CA GLY A 32 3.79 59.08 44.66
C GLY A 32 4.32 58.81 43.26
N TYR A 33 5.16 59.71 42.72
CA TYR A 33 5.85 59.49 41.44
C TYR A 33 6.84 58.33 41.48
N TRP A 34 7.59 58.18 42.58
CA TRP A 34 8.51 57.06 42.77
C TRP A 34 7.77 55.73 42.81
N VAL A 35 6.67 55.62 43.58
CA VAL A 35 5.82 54.41 43.62
C VAL A 35 5.23 54.11 42.24
N TYR A 36 4.78 55.13 41.50
CA TYR A 36 4.27 54.95 40.14
C TYR A 36 5.35 54.47 39.16
N ALA A 37 6.53 55.08 39.19
CA ALA A 37 7.65 54.72 38.34
C ALA A 37 8.16 53.32 38.66
N ASP A 38 8.29 52.96 39.95
CA ASP A 38 8.69 51.63 40.39
C ASP A 38 7.71 50.55 39.88
N HIS A 39 6.40 50.79 40.01
CA HIS A 39 5.37 49.89 39.51
C HIS A 39 5.40 49.72 37.97
N GLN A 40 5.62 50.80 37.22
CA GLN A 40 5.79 50.74 35.76
C GLN A 40 7.09 50.05 35.34
N THR A 41 8.15 50.17 36.15
CA THR A 41 9.44 49.53 35.85
C THR A 41 9.34 48.02 36.10
N LEU A 42 8.70 47.59 37.19
CA LEU A 42 8.41 46.18 37.51
C LEU A 42 7.57 45.49 36.42
N GLN A 43 6.53 46.17 35.91
CA GLN A 43 5.73 45.63 34.78
C GLN A 43 6.56 45.41 33.50
N ASN A 44 7.61 46.19 33.29
CA ASN A 44 8.53 46.01 32.15
C ASN A 44 9.59 44.92 32.39
N TYR A 45 9.74 44.40 33.61
CA TYR A 45 10.67 43.30 33.93
C TYR A 45 10.02 41.92 33.91
N LEU A 46 8.69 41.83 33.93
CA LEU A 46 7.94 40.59 33.71
C LEU A 46 7.90 40.24 32.21
N TRP A 47 8.92 39.55 31.73
CA TRP A 47 9.02 39.05 30.34
C TRP A 47 8.90 37.51 30.29
N PRO A 48 7.72 36.94 30.55
CA PRO A 48 7.50 35.53 30.27
C PRO A 48 7.42 35.31 28.76
N VAL A 49 7.98 34.21 28.29
CA VAL A 49 7.71 33.69 26.94
C VAL A 49 6.97 32.37 27.12
N ALA A 50 5.77 32.28 26.56
CA ALA A 50 4.95 31.09 26.64
C ALA A 50 4.78 30.47 25.25
N GLU A 51 5.16 29.19 25.12
CA GLU A 51 5.07 28.43 23.88
C GLU A 51 4.21 27.16 24.01
N VAL A 52 3.41 26.85 22.98
CA VAL A 52 2.62 25.60 22.90
C VAL A 52 2.96 24.77 21.67
N LEU A 53 3.00 23.45 21.88
CA LEU A 53 3.14 22.44 20.84
C LEU A 53 2.22 21.23 21.10
N PRO A 54 1.65 20.62 20.05
CA PRO A 54 0.89 19.38 20.20
C PRO A 54 1.83 18.23 20.62
N TYR A 55 1.45 17.48 21.67
CA TYR A 55 2.26 16.39 22.23
C TYR A 55 1.35 15.24 22.71
N GLN A 56 1.56 14.04 22.18
CA GLN A 56 0.84 12.80 22.56
C GLN A 56 -0.71 12.90 22.56
N GLY A 57 -1.29 13.72 21.67
CA GLY A 57 -2.74 13.92 21.60
C GLY A 57 -3.28 15.01 22.54
N GLU A 58 -2.41 15.64 23.33
CA GLU A 58 -2.67 16.81 24.16
C GLU A 58 -1.82 18.00 23.69
N TYR A 59 -1.77 19.07 24.49
CA TYR A 59 -0.92 20.24 24.26
C TYR A 59 0.13 20.36 25.36
N PHE A 60 1.39 20.43 24.97
CA PHE A 60 2.51 20.76 25.83
C PHE A 60 2.68 22.28 25.85
N LEU A 61 2.57 22.88 27.04
CA LEU A 61 2.80 24.30 27.30
C LEU A 61 4.14 24.45 28.02
N ALA A 62 5.01 25.31 27.53
CA ALA A 62 6.23 25.74 28.20
C ALA A 62 6.20 27.25 28.44
N ILE A 63 6.62 27.68 29.62
CA ILE A 63 6.73 29.08 30.02
C ILE A 63 8.14 29.28 30.55
N VAL A 64 8.88 30.22 29.98
CA VAL A 64 10.22 30.59 30.44
C VAL A 64 10.24 32.04 30.91
N ASN A 65 10.92 32.29 32.03
CA ASN A 65 11.18 33.65 32.47
C ASN A 65 12.42 34.20 31.75
N THR A 66 12.23 35.14 30.82
CA THR A 66 13.35 35.84 30.15
C THR A 66 13.71 37.16 30.83
N GLY A 67 12.89 37.62 31.78
CA GLY A 67 13.13 38.78 32.61
C GLY A 67 14.03 38.47 33.81
N ASN A 68 14.47 39.52 34.52
CA ASN A 68 15.27 39.38 35.73
C ASN A 68 14.41 39.22 36.99
N GLU A 69 13.14 39.58 36.93
CA GLU A 69 12.23 39.50 38.07
C GLU A 69 11.59 38.10 38.14
N PRO A 70 11.69 37.40 39.28
CA PRO A 70 11.03 36.11 39.45
C PRO A 70 9.51 36.29 39.43
N PHE A 71 8.80 35.32 38.85
CA PHE A 71 7.34 35.35 38.81
C PHE A 71 6.75 33.97 39.05
N TYR A 72 5.48 33.95 39.46
CA TYR A 72 4.67 32.74 39.55
C TYR A 72 3.68 32.65 38.41
N VAL A 73 3.48 31.44 37.87
CA VAL A 73 2.36 31.16 36.97
C VAL A 73 1.10 31.00 37.82
N GLU A 74 0.10 31.87 37.64
CA GLU A 74 -1.13 31.83 38.44
C GLU A 74 -2.23 31.05 37.72
N GLN A 75 -2.43 31.34 36.42
CA GLN A 75 -3.54 30.81 35.64
C GLN A 75 -3.14 30.52 34.20
N ILE A 76 -3.69 29.45 33.64
CA ILE A 76 -3.56 29.05 32.24
C ILE A 76 -4.95 29.11 31.62
N TYR A 77 -5.12 29.99 30.63
CA TYR A 77 -6.40 30.14 29.93
C TYR A 77 -6.42 29.22 28.71
N LEU A 78 -7.44 28.37 28.62
CA LEU A 78 -7.63 27.43 27.52
C LEU A 78 -8.66 27.94 26.51
N LYS A 79 -8.52 27.47 25.27
CA LYS A 79 -9.50 27.68 24.19
C LYS A 79 -10.82 27.05 24.59
N GLY A 80 -11.86 27.90 24.71
CA GLY A 80 -13.18 27.50 25.25
C GLY A 80 -13.50 28.12 26.60
N GLY A 81 -12.58 28.90 27.19
CA GLY A 81 -12.82 29.69 28.40
C GLY A 81 -12.54 28.96 29.71
N ALA A 82 -12.10 27.70 29.66
CA ALA A 82 -11.63 26.99 30.84
C ALA A 82 -10.32 27.64 31.37
N VAL A 83 -10.16 27.66 32.68
CA VAL A 83 -8.98 28.21 33.37
C VAL A 83 -8.41 27.12 34.25
N LEU A 84 -7.12 26.84 34.10
CA LEU A 84 -6.40 25.89 34.94
C LEU A 84 -5.38 26.60 35.83
N THR A 85 -5.14 26.06 37.01
CA THR A 85 -3.94 26.37 37.81
C THR A 85 -2.78 25.47 37.35
N PRO A 86 -1.51 25.86 37.55
CA PRO A 86 -0.37 25.02 37.17
C PRO A 86 -0.42 23.59 37.73
N SER A 87 -0.94 23.43 38.95
CA SER A 87 -1.13 22.14 39.62
C SER A 87 -2.15 21.21 38.94
N GLN A 88 -2.99 21.74 38.05
CA GLN A 88 -3.96 20.97 37.28
C GLN A 88 -3.43 20.53 35.91
N ALA A 89 -2.27 21.05 35.49
CA ALA A 89 -1.60 20.60 34.27
C ALA A 89 -0.89 19.25 34.52
N GLY A 90 -0.96 18.35 33.54
CA GLY A 90 -0.29 17.05 33.61
C GLY A 90 1.24 17.19 33.54
N ASN A 91 1.98 16.38 34.28
CA ASN A 91 3.44 16.35 34.15
C ASN A 91 3.83 15.57 32.88
N PRO A 92 4.59 16.16 31.94
CA PRO A 92 5.01 15.50 30.70
C PRO A 92 6.08 14.42 30.91
N GLY A 93 6.58 14.21 32.13
CA GLY A 93 7.59 13.19 32.45
C GLY A 93 8.99 13.52 31.94
N LEU A 94 9.25 14.79 31.59
CA LEU A 94 10.54 15.26 31.12
C LEU A 94 11.38 15.72 32.32
N SER A 95 12.63 15.24 32.42
CA SER A 95 13.50 15.50 33.58
C SER A 95 13.89 16.98 33.77
N TRP A 96 13.78 17.79 32.72
CA TRP A 96 14.03 19.23 32.73
C TRP A 96 12.75 20.06 32.94
N CYS A 97 11.59 19.40 33.04
CA CYS A 97 10.29 20.02 33.13
C CYS A 97 9.70 19.86 34.53
N SER A 98 9.31 20.98 35.15
CA SER A 98 8.64 20.97 36.46
C SER A 98 7.24 21.58 36.36
N VAL A 99 6.23 20.80 36.75
CA VAL A 99 4.85 21.29 36.97
C VAL A 99 4.67 21.90 38.36
N SER A 100 5.58 21.60 39.28
CA SER A 100 5.48 21.99 40.70
C SER A 100 6.28 23.24 41.05
N ASN A 101 7.25 23.64 40.23
CA ASN A 101 7.98 24.87 40.45
C ASN A 101 7.17 26.04 39.89
N THR A 102 6.29 26.60 40.72
CA THR A 102 5.50 27.75 40.30
C THR A 102 6.33 29.01 40.23
N GLU A 103 7.41 29.14 41.02
CA GLU A 103 8.35 30.26 40.94
C GLU A 103 9.34 30.03 39.80
N LEU A 104 9.41 30.97 38.87
CA LEU A 104 10.39 30.96 37.79
C LEU A 104 11.34 32.13 37.98
N VAL A 105 12.60 31.83 38.35
CA VAL A 105 13.68 32.82 38.25
C VAL A 105 14.18 32.93 36.80
N HIS A 106 15.06 33.88 36.52
CA HIS A 106 15.61 34.09 35.17
C HIS A 106 16.14 32.79 34.55
N ASN A 107 15.68 32.49 33.32
CA ASN A 107 15.96 31.27 32.55
C ASN A 107 15.45 29.95 33.13
N GLU A 108 14.58 29.97 34.13
CA GLU A 108 13.85 28.77 34.55
C GLU A 108 12.59 28.55 33.72
N TRP A 109 12.23 27.27 33.61
CA TRP A 109 11.14 26.79 32.77
C TRP A 109 10.08 26.15 33.64
N TRP A 110 8.84 26.57 33.44
CA TRP A 110 7.67 25.79 33.82
C TRP A 110 7.14 25.09 32.57
N CYS A 111 6.64 23.87 32.72
CA CYS A 111 5.90 23.24 31.65
C CYS A 111 4.86 22.24 32.16
N GLY A 112 3.83 22.03 31.36
CA GLY A 112 2.72 21.16 31.69
C GLY A 112 1.93 20.74 30.45
N MET A 113 1.22 19.62 30.56
CA MET A 113 0.31 19.13 29.54
C MET A 113 -1.12 19.55 29.86
N VAL A 114 -1.86 19.97 28.84
CA VAL A 114 -3.27 20.32 28.96
C VAL A 114 -4.07 19.70 27.81
N ASN A 115 -5.31 19.32 28.11
CA ASN A 115 -6.20 18.63 27.17
C ASN A 115 -6.88 19.57 26.15
N GLN A 116 -6.67 20.89 26.25
CA GLN A 116 -7.19 21.89 25.32
C GLN A 116 -6.12 22.94 25.04
N LEU A 117 -6.20 23.62 23.89
CA LEU A 117 -5.19 24.59 23.47
C LEU A 117 -5.09 25.77 24.46
N PRO A 118 -3.95 26.00 25.14
CA PRO A 118 -3.68 27.24 25.86
C PRO A 118 -3.69 28.45 24.91
N VAL A 119 -4.32 29.55 25.33
CA VAL A 119 -4.37 30.81 24.56
C VAL A 119 -3.64 31.95 25.25
N ALA A 120 -3.57 31.93 26.58
CA ALA A 120 -2.86 32.92 27.37
C ALA A 120 -2.48 32.35 28.73
N VAL A 121 -1.52 32.97 29.40
CA VAL A 121 -1.09 32.66 30.75
C VAL A 121 -1.07 33.93 31.58
N ARG A 122 -1.60 33.87 32.80
CA ARG A 122 -1.41 34.92 33.80
C ARG A 122 -0.21 34.60 34.65
N VAL A 123 0.78 35.48 34.65
CA VAL A 123 1.93 35.43 35.55
C VAL A 123 1.86 36.59 36.53
N CYS A 124 2.31 36.40 37.76
CA CYS A 124 2.37 37.44 38.79
C CYS A 124 3.78 37.53 39.37
N SER A 125 4.25 38.73 39.65
CA SER A 125 5.56 38.93 40.28
C SER A 125 5.66 38.15 41.60
N ALA A 126 6.83 37.55 41.84
CA ALA A 126 7.13 36.91 43.10
C ALA A 126 7.47 37.92 44.21
N LEU A 127 7.89 39.14 43.84
CA LEU A 127 8.23 40.22 44.77
C LEU A 127 6.99 41.01 45.18
N ASP A 128 6.08 41.27 44.25
CA ASP A 128 4.78 41.88 44.50
C ASP A 128 3.65 41.10 43.78
N PRO A 129 2.99 40.16 44.47
CA PRO A 129 1.93 39.33 43.89
C PRO A 129 0.70 40.10 43.36
N GLN A 130 0.58 41.40 43.63
CA GLN A 130 -0.47 42.24 43.06
C GLN A 130 -0.17 42.66 41.60
N VAL A 131 1.09 42.58 41.17
CA VAL A 131 1.52 42.88 39.81
C VAL A 131 1.42 41.61 38.97
N CYS A 132 0.38 41.52 38.14
CA CYS A 132 0.21 40.41 37.21
C CYS A 132 0.15 40.88 35.76
N SER A 133 0.68 40.06 34.86
CA SER A 133 0.59 40.25 33.42
C SER A 133 -0.03 39.03 32.77
N VAL A 134 -0.90 39.26 31.78
CA VAL A 134 -1.47 38.19 30.95
C VAL A 134 -0.71 38.18 29.63
N VAL A 135 0.01 37.09 29.39
CA VAL A 135 0.85 36.95 28.21
C VAL A 135 0.24 35.93 27.26
N PRO A 136 0.09 36.27 25.97
CA PRO A 136 -0.44 35.33 24.99
C PRO A 136 0.50 34.13 24.86
N VAL A 137 -0.08 32.94 24.70
CA VAL A 137 0.70 31.74 24.39
C VAL A 137 0.95 31.74 22.89
N HIS A 138 2.21 31.80 22.51
CA HIS A 138 2.65 31.63 21.13
C HIS A 138 2.83 30.13 20.86
N GLY A 139 2.75 29.69 19.61
CA GLY A 139 2.95 28.28 19.32
C GLY A 139 2.36 27.84 18.00
N TRP A 140 2.77 26.66 17.58
CA TRP A 140 2.40 26.08 16.30
C TRP A 140 0.95 25.61 16.34
N GLN A 141 0.06 26.52 15.98
CA GLN A 141 -1.33 26.18 15.77
C GLN A 141 -1.44 25.56 14.37
N VAL A 142 -1.47 24.23 14.26
CA VAL A 142 -2.26 23.61 13.19
C VAL A 142 -3.71 23.84 13.59
N VAL A 143 -4.23 25.03 13.30
CA VAL A 143 -5.63 25.29 13.59
C VAL A 143 -6.45 24.48 12.60
N THR A 144 -7.04 23.40 13.11
CA THR A 144 -8.13 22.74 12.41
C THR A 144 -9.39 23.57 12.64
N PHE A 145 -9.67 24.51 11.75
CA PHE A 145 -10.90 25.31 11.80
C PHE A 145 -12.01 24.55 11.07
N SER A 146 -12.99 24.02 11.81
CA SER A 146 -14.20 23.44 11.25
C SER A 146 -15.33 24.46 11.00
N GLN A 147 -15.07 25.76 11.16
CA GLN A 147 -16.10 26.80 11.01
C GLN A 147 -15.71 27.89 10.00
N PRO A 148 -16.62 28.24 9.06
CA PRO A 148 -16.31 29.07 7.89
C PRO A 148 -16.37 30.59 8.12
N ASN A 149 -16.36 31.11 9.35
CA ASN A 149 -16.50 32.55 9.56
C ASN A 149 -15.43 33.14 10.52
N GLN A 150 -14.35 33.63 9.91
CA GLN A 150 -13.18 34.19 10.60
C GLN A 150 -13.38 35.61 11.15
N ALA A 151 -14.44 36.32 10.72
CA ALA A 151 -14.70 37.70 11.15
C ALA A 151 -14.97 37.84 12.67
N ALA A 152 -15.28 36.75 13.37
CA ALA A 152 -15.63 36.78 14.80
C ALA A 152 -14.43 36.76 15.77
N PHE A 153 -13.20 36.49 15.31
CA PHE A 153 -12.03 36.33 16.19
C PHE A 153 -11.01 37.47 16.11
N GLY A 154 -11.30 38.57 15.41
CA GLY A 154 -10.42 39.75 15.37
C GLY A 154 -9.06 39.53 14.69
N LEU A 155 -8.79 38.34 14.15
CA LEU A 155 -7.66 38.06 13.27
C LEU A 155 -8.00 38.64 11.89
N GLY A 156 -7.83 39.95 11.76
CA GLY A 156 -8.08 40.67 10.50
C GLY A 156 -7.18 40.16 9.37
N ASN A 157 -7.58 40.52 8.14
CA ASN A 157 -6.96 40.29 6.82
C ASN A 157 -5.47 40.72 6.66
N GLY A 158 -4.70 40.83 7.73
CA GLY A 158 -3.28 41.16 7.75
C GLY A 158 -2.41 40.22 8.60
N SER A 159 -2.96 39.17 9.22
CA SER A 159 -2.14 38.11 9.81
C SER A 159 -1.38 37.42 8.69
N GLY A 160 -0.05 37.27 8.80
CA GLY A 160 0.86 36.68 7.80
C GLY A 160 0.59 35.22 7.39
N LEU A 161 -0.66 34.77 7.47
CA LEU A 161 -1.14 33.45 7.15
C LEU A 161 -1.20 33.25 5.64
N ILE A 162 -0.86 32.03 5.24
CA ILE A 162 -1.03 31.51 3.90
C ILE A 162 -2.19 30.53 3.97
N GLU A 163 -3.25 30.78 3.22
CA GLU A 163 -4.37 29.86 3.11
C GLU A 163 -4.02 28.72 2.16
N VAL A 164 -4.31 27.48 2.55
CA VAL A 164 -4.17 26.32 1.69
C VAL A 164 -5.51 25.62 1.60
N VAL A 165 -5.96 25.40 0.37
CA VAL A 165 -7.27 24.82 0.06
C VAL A 165 -7.05 23.56 -0.77
N VAL A 166 -7.63 22.44 -0.35
CA VAL A 166 -7.76 21.24 -1.18
C VAL A 166 -9.23 21.02 -1.46
N ASN A 167 -9.60 21.07 -2.75
CA ASN A 167 -10.93 20.74 -3.23
C ASN A 167 -10.97 19.27 -3.65
N ASP A 168 -11.60 18.43 -2.83
CA ASP A 168 -11.79 16.98 -3.03
C ASP A 168 -13.29 16.63 -2.99
N PRO A 169 -14.02 16.84 -4.09
CA PRO A 169 -15.47 16.63 -4.14
C PRO A 169 -15.88 15.14 -4.08
N LEU A 170 -14.94 14.23 -4.32
CA LEU A 170 -15.19 12.79 -4.44
C LEU A 170 -14.58 11.98 -3.29
N ASN A 171 -14.03 12.66 -2.28
CA ASN A 171 -13.45 12.05 -1.09
C ASN A 171 -12.34 11.03 -1.42
N ALA A 172 -11.50 11.35 -2.40
CA ALA A 172 -10.36 10.52 -2.82
C ALA A 172 -9.23 10.51 -1.80
N GLY A 173 -9.30 11.37 -0.80
CA GLY A 173 -8.25 11.52 0.18
C GLY A 173 -6.93 11.97 -0.42
N TRP A 174 -6.21 12.76 0.35
CA TRP A 174 -5.03 13.44 -0.15
C TRP A 174 -4.06 13.69 0.97
N SER A 175 -2.80 13.87 0.61
CA SER A 175 -1.74 14.31 1.49
C SER A 175 -1.00 15.46 0.82
N VAL A 176 -0.85 16.57 1.54
CA VAL A 176 -0.04 17.70 1.12
C VAL A 176 1.11 17.84 2.11
N THR A 177 2.33 17.72 1.62
CA THR A 177 3.54 18.06 2.37
C THR A 177 4.03 19.42 1.92
N TRP A 178 4.60 20.19 2.84
CA TRP A 178 5.23 21.46 2.51
C TRP A 178 6.50 21.68 3.29
N SER A 179 7.42 22.40 2.68
CA SER A 179 8.70 22.73 3.28
C SER A 179 9.14 24.13 2.93
N TYR A 180 9.85 24.76 3.84
CA TYR A 180 10.55 26.03 3.64
C TYR A 180 11.88 26.01 4.37
N SER A 181 12.80 26.87 3.93
CA SER A 181 14.10 27.08 4.56
C SER A 181 14.00 28.28 5.49
N GLY A 182 14.53 28.16 6.71
CA GLY A 182 14.65 29.30 7.63
C GLY A 182 15.58 30.40 7.09
N PRO A 183 15.59 31.60 7.71
CA PRO A 183 16.48 32.67 7.30
C PRO A 183 17.88 32.44 7.89
N GLY A 184 18.91 32.44 7.04
CA GLY A 184 20.32 32.42 7.45
C GLY A 184 21.15 31.23 6.94
N PRO A 185 22.47 31.23 7.20
CA PRO A 185 23.42 30.23 6.68
C PRO A 185 23.29 28.83 7.30
N TYR A 186 22.44 28.67 8.31
CA TYR A 186 22.13 27.40 8.98
C TYR A 186 20.70 26.92 8.69
N ALA A 187 20.13 27.32 7.55
CA ALA A 187 18.75 27.02 7.19
C ALA A 187 18.52 25.50 7.06
N ASN A 188 18.02 24.89 8.13
CA ASN A 188 17.40 23.59 8.07
C ASN A 188 16.11 23.69 7.24
N THR A 189 15.92 22.77 6.30
CA THR A 189 14.64 22.60 5.63
C THR A 189 13.68 21.96 6.61
N ILE A 190 12.66 22.70 7.02
CA ILE A 190 11.61 22.17 7.88
C ILE A 190 10.49 21.65 6.98
N SER A 191 10.00 20.45 7.25
CA SER A 191 8.96 19.80 6.46
C SER A 191 7.76 19.45 7.34
N TYR A 192 6.57 19.68 6.80
CA TYR A 192 5.29 19.42 7.45
C TYR A 192 4.38 18.64 6.50
N SER A 193 3.32 18.05 7.05
CA SER A 193 2.32 17.35 6.24
C SER A 193 0.91 17.49 6.81
N MET A 194 -0.07 17.45 5.91
CA MET A 194 -1.49 17.42 6.21
C MET A 194 -2.15 16.37 5.33
N SER A 195 -3.04 15.55 5.90
CA SER A 195 -3.80 14.55 5.17
C SER A 195 -5.25 14.52 5.63
N LYS A 196 -6.19 14.44 4.69
CA LYS A 196 -7.64 14.32 4.93
C LYS A 196 -8.27 13.44 3.85
N SER A 197 -9.51 13.02 4.09
CA SER A 197 -10.32 12.22 3.18
C SER A 197 -11.36 13.03 2.39
N THR A 198 -11.43 14.35 2.58
CA THR A 198 -12.45 15.24 2.00
C THR A 198 -11.84 16.61 1.70
N SER A 199 -12.60 17.50 1.03
CA SER A 199 -12.22 18.91 0.91
C SER A 199 -11.89 19.53 2.26
N TYR A 200 -10.84 20.37 2.28
CA TYR A 200 -10.39 20.99 3.51
C TYR A 200 -9.61 22.28 3.23
N THR A 201 -9.74 23.23 4.16
CA THR A 201 -8.99 24.49 4.16
C THR A 201 -8.23 24.61 5.48
N TRP A 202 -6.97 25.01 5.42
CA TRP A 202 -6.18 25.35 6.60
C TRP A 202 -5.28 26.56 6.33
N PHE A 203 -4.69 27.07 7.40
CA PHE A 203 -3.80 28.23 7.34
C PHE A 203 -2.42 27.82 7.84
N ILE A 204 -1.39 28.27 7.15
CA ILE A 204 0.01 28.13 7.56
C ILE A 204 0.47 29.48 8.07
N ASN A 205 1.03 29.52 9.28
CA ASN A 205 1.66 30.69 9.87
C ASN A 205 3.19 30.56 9.79
N PRO A 206 3.85 31.01 8.71
CA PRO A 206 5.30 30.96 8.63
C PRO A 206 5.94 31.99 9.58
N PRO A 207 7.22 31.81 9.95
CA PRO A 207 7.92 32.72 10.87
C PRO A 207 8.11 34.14 10.31
N TYR A 208 8.06 34.29 8.99
CA TYR A 208 8.09 35.58 8.29
C TYR A 208 7.40 35.44 6.94
N VAL A 209 6.97 36.57 6.38
CA VAL A 209 6.48 36.70 5.01
C VAL A 209 7.12 37.94 4.38
N PRO A 210 7.46 37.94 3.08
CA PRO A 210 7.28 36.84 2.14
C PRO A 210 8.28 35.68 2.35
N ILE A 211 7.84 34.45 2.06
CA ILE A 211 8.66 33.24 2.22
C ILE A 211 8.51 32.30 1.02
N GLN A 212 9.60 31.67 0.60
CA GLN A 212 9.54 30.63 -0.43
C GLN A 212 9.15 29.30 0.19
N MET A 213 8.07 28.70 -0.31
CA MET A 213 7.59 27.39 0.14
C MET A 213 7.45 26.43 -1.04
N SER A 214 7.82 25.18 -0.81
CA SER A 214 7.60 24.07 -1.74
C SER A 214 6.53 23.15 -1.18
N PHE A 215 5.49 22.89 -1.95
CA PHE A 215 4.43 21.93 -1.64
C PHE A 215 4.55 20.72 -2.56
N LYS A 216 4.24 19.53 -2.03
CA LYS A 216 4.01 18.30 -2.78
C LYS A 216 2.70 17.69 -2.35
N ALA A 217 1.85 17.37 -3.30
CA ALA A 217 0.51 16.83 -3.09
C ALA A 217 0.38 15.46 -3.74
N SER A 218 -0.26 14.52 -3.05
CA SER A 218 -0.57 13.18 -3.57
C SER A 218 -1.96 12.72 -3.14
N ILE A 219 -2.56 11.82 -3.94
CA ILE A 219 -3.79 11.11 -3.57
C ILE A 219 -3.43 9.95 -2.65
N THR A 220 -4.18 9.77 -1.58
CA THR A 220 -3.94 8.69 -0.60
C THR A 220 -4.88 7.51 -0.81
N LYS A 221 -6.10 7.70 -1.33
CA LYS A 221 -7.06 6.61 -1.53
C LYS A 221 -8.12 6.89 -2.62
N ASN A 222 -7.92 6.37 -3.83
CA ASN A 222 -8.95 6.49 -4.86
C ASN A 222 -10.33 5.95 -4.40
N PRO A 223 -11.43 6.68 -4.65
CA PRO A 223 -12.78 6.16 -4.46
C PRO A 223 -13.01 4.94 -5.36
N THR A 224 -13.92 4.06 -4.95
CA THR A 224 -14.30 2.89 -5.75
C THR A 224 -14.74 3.32 -7.15
N ASN A 225 -14.19 2.67 -8.18
CA ASN A 225 -14.45 2.91 -9.62
C ASN A 225 -13.80 4.18 -10.22
N TYR A 226 -12.97 4.90 -9.46
CA TYR A 226 -12.27 6.10 -9.94
C TYR A 226 -10.75 5.97 -9.89
N LYS A 227 -10.09 6.75 -10.73
CA LYS A 227 -8.67 7.09 -10.63
C LYS A 227 -8.56 8.60 -10.47
N CYS A 228 -7.97 9.03 -9.37
CA CYS A 228 -7.85 10.44 -9.03
C CYS A 228 -6.41 10.93 -9.15
N GLN A 229 -6.27 12.22 -9.42
CA GLN A 229 -5.02 12.97 -9.40
C GLN A 229 -5.27 14.32 -8.71
N ILE A 230 -4.25 14.82 -8.03
CA ILE A 230 -4.29 16.14 -7.39
C ILE A 230 -3.42 17.12 -8.18
N VAL A 231 -3.98 18.27 -8.53
CA VAL A 231 -3.35 19.29 -9.38
C VAL A 231 -3.31 20.63 -8.64
N PRO A 232 -2.14 21.28 -8.52
CA PRO A 232 -0.82 20.78 -8.92
C PRO A 232 -0.32 19.68 -7.97
N SER A 233 0.45 18.70 -8.46
CA SER A 233 1.08 17.67 -7.61
C SER A 233 2.34 18.19 -6.91
N SER A 234 2.93 19.28 -7.39
CA SER A 234 4.04 19.98 -6.76
C SER A 234 4.03 21.45 -7.17
N VAL A 235 4.33 22.35 -6.24
CA VAL A 235 4.43 23.78 -6.52
C VAL A 235 5.43 24.43 -5.58
N THR A 236 6.29 25.29 -6.12
CA THR A 236 7.21 26.10 -5.32
C THR A 236 7.01 27.56 -5.67
N ASN A 237 6.59 28.37 -4.70
CA ASN A 237 6.27 29.79 -4.89
C ASN A 237 6.73 30.62 -3.70
N THR A 238 6.82 31.93 -3.90
CA THR A 238 6.99 32.92 -2.82
C THR A 238 5.62 33.39 -2.36
N TYR A 239 5.31 33.21 -1.09
CA TYR A 239 4.02 33.53 -0.49
C TYR A 239 4.15 34.73 0.43
N SER A 240 3.23 35.69 0.27
CA SER A 240 3.02 36.85 1.13
C SER A 240 1.82 36.63 2.06
N ALA A 241 1.62 37.51 3.06
CA ALA A 241 0.42 37.51 3.88
C ALA A 241 -0.86 37.50 3.02
N GLY A 242 -1.79 36.59 3.31
CA GLY A 242 -3.05 36.44 2.58
C GLY A 242 -2.95 35.69 1.25
N SER A 243 -1.80 35.10 0.92
CA SER A 243 -1.68 34.26 -0.29
C SER A 243 -2.51 32.98 -0.14
N VAL A 244 -3.07 32.49 -1.25
CA VAL A 244 -3.84 31.25 -1.29
C VAL A 244 -3.13 30.23 -2.19
N GLN A 245 -2.84 29.05 -1.65
CA GLN A 245 -2.41 27.89 -2.43
C GLN A 245 -3.56 26.90 -2.58
N GLN A 246 -4.02 26.70 -3.81
CA GLN A 246 -5.13 25.80 -4.12
C GLN A 246 -4.64 24.50 -4.76
N PHE A 247 -5.22 23.39 -4.33
CA PHE A 247 -5.11 22.07 -4.93
C PHE A 247 -6.50 21.58 -5.32
N THR A 248 -6.62 20.97 -6.49
CA THR A 248 -7.87 20.38 -6.97
C THR A 248 -7.67 18.90 -7.22
N VAL A 249 -8.53 18.07 -6.63
CA VAL A 249 -8.58 16.63 -6.92
C VAL A 249 -9.52 16.41 -8.11
N ASN A 250 -8.94 15.90 -9.20
CA ASN A 250 -9.66 15.50 -10.39
C ASN A 250 -9.72 13.97 -10.44
N CYS A 251 -10.91 13.41 -10.53
CA CYS A 251 -11.10 11.97 -10.67
C CYS A 251 -11.76 11.63 -12.01
N GLU A 252 -11.24 10.60 -12.64
CA GLU A 252 -11.78 10.00 -13.86
C GLU A 252 -12.30 8.60 -13.54
N LEU A 253 -13.37 8.20 -14.22
CA LEU A 253 -13.89 6.83 -14.07
C LEU A 253 -12.90 5.84 -14.67
N LEU A 254 -12.68 4.73 -13.97
CA LEU A 254 -11.86 3.65 -14.49
C LEU A 254 -12.57 2.97 -15.68
N PRO A 255 -11.87 2.64 -16.77
CA PRO A 255 -12.47 1.90 -17.87
C PRO A 255 -12.89 0.50 -17.43
N ILE A 256 -13.88 -0.07 -18.10
CA ILE A 256 -14.21 -1.50 -18.01
C ILE A 256 -13.38 -2.22 -19.09
N THR A 257 -12.67 -3.28 -18.73
CA THR A 257 -11.93 -4.08 -19.71
C THR A 257 -12.75 -5.28 -20.13
N VAL A 258 -12.94 -5.45 -21.44
CA VAL A 258 -13.70 -6.57 -22.01
C VAL A 258 -12.74 -7.50 -22.73
N TYR A 259 -12.83 -8.80 -22.45
CA TYR A 259 -12.06 -9.87 -23.09
C TYR A 259 -13.00 -10.82 -23.83
N VAL A 260 -12.59 -11.21 -25.03
CA VAL A 260 -13.21 -12.28 -25.80
C VAL A 260 -12.18 -13.37 -25.99
N TYR A 261 -12.48 -14.55 -25.46
CA TYR A 261 -11.64 -15.74 -25.57
C TYR A 261 -12.21 -16.65 -26.65
N ASP A 262 -11.45 -16.80 -27.72
CA ASP A 262 -11.69 -17.75 -28.79
C ASP A 262 -10.42 -18.59 -28.95
N LEU A 263 -10.52 -19.89 -28.70
CA LEU A 263 -9.40 -20.83 -28.76
C LEU A 263 -9.40 -21.65 -30.07
N TYR A 264 -10.34 -21.39 -30.97
CA TYR A 264 -10.47 -22.17 -32.18
C TYR A 264 -9.54 -21.63 -33.29
N PRO A 265 -8.93 -22.52 -34.08
CA PRO A 265 -8.01 -22.13 -35.15
C PRO A 265 -8.69 -21.33 -36.27
N GLU A 266 -9.97 -21.60 -36.51
CA GLU A 266 -10.83 -20.81 -37.39
C GLU A 266 -11.74 -19.94 -36.49
N PRO A 267 -11.51 -18.62 -36.42
CA PRO A 267 -12.13 -17.75 -35.42
C PRO A 267 -13.62 -17.50 -35.71
N ALA A 268 -14.47 -17.60 -34.70
CA ALA A 268 -15.88 -17.25 -34.81
C ALA A 268 -16.08 -15.73 -34.84
N GLY A 269 -17.09 -15.29 -35.59
CA GLY A 269 -17.53 -13.89 -35.57
C GLY A 269 -18.39 -13.63 -34.35
N TRP A 270 -18.15 -12.52 -33.67
CA TRP A 270 -18.90 -12.09 -32.49
C TRP A 270 -19.24 -10.60 -32.55
N GLU A 271 -20.30 -10.23 -31.85
CA GLU A 271 -20.70 -8.84 -31.59
C GLU A 271 -21.07 -8.70 -30.11
N ILE A 272 -20.52 -7.68 -29.47
CA ILE A 272 -20.81 -7.33 -28.08
C ILE A 272 -21.37 -5.90 -28.08
N SER A 273 -22.61 -5.75 -27.66
CA SER A 273 -23.27 -4.47 -27.45
C SER A 273 -23.34 -4.15 -25.95
N TRP A 274 -23.31 -2.87 -25.60
CA TRP A 274 -23.46 -2.43 -24.22
C TRP A 274 -24.35 -1.20 -24.07
N SER A 275 -24.98 -1.10 -22.90
CA SER A 275 -25.90 -0.03 -22.53
C SER A 275 -25.81 0.32 -21.03
N GLY A 276 -26.52 1.35 -20.58
CA GLY A 276 -26.50 1.82 -19.19
C GLY A 276 -25.57 3.02 -19.02
N ALA A 277 -24.52 2.90 -18.18
CA ALA A 277 -23.56 3.98 -17.94
C ALA A 277 -22.62 4.28 -19.13
N ALA A 278 -22.60 3.40 -20.13
CA ALA A 278 -21.95 3.58 -21.43
C ALA A 278 -22.89 3.03 -22.50
N GLY A 279 -22.74 3.47 -23.76
CA GLY A 279 -23.48 2.93 -24.90
C GLY A 279 -22.56 2.70 -26.09
N GLY A 280 -22.73 1.58 -26.78
CA GLY A 280 -21.91 1.23 -27.95
C GLY A 280 -21.99 -0.25 -28.31
N SER A 281 -21.22 -0.63 -29.33
CA SER A 281 -21.05 -2.01 -29.76
C SER A 281 -19.68 -2.19 -30.39
N GLU A 282 -19.11 -3.38 -30.24
CA GLU A 282 -17.87 -3.81 -30.88
C GLU A 282 -18.11 -5.19 -31.50
N SER A 283 -17.53 -5.44 -32.66
CA SER A 283 -17.63 -6.72 -33.35
C SER A 283 -16.28 -7.14 -33.89
N GLY A 284 -15.99 -8.44 -33.88
CA GLY A 284 -14.71 -8.94 -34.33
C GLY A 284 -14.73 -10.43 -34.63
N TYR A 285 -13.52 -10.96 -34.84
CA TYR A 285 -13.25 -12.37 -35.03
C TYR A 285 -12.13 -12.79 -34.08
N GLY A 286 -12.28 -13.95 -33.45
CA GLY A 286 -11.22 -14.53 -32.64
C GLY A 286 -11.02 -13.81 -31.30
N MET A 287 -9.83 -13.97 -30.73
CA MET A 287 -9.47 -13.38 -29.44
C MET A 287 -9.31 -11.87 -29.52
N ALA A 288 -9.93 -11.13 -28.60
CA ALA A 288 -9.85 -9.67 -28.55
C ALA A 288 -9.91 -9.13 -27.12
N SER A 289 -9.39 -7.91 -26.95
CA SER A 289 -9.51 -7.13 -25.71
C SER A 289 -9.74 -5.67 -26.07
N PHE A 290 -10.71 -5.03 -25.42
CA PHE A 290 -11.00 -3.61 -25.59
C PHE A 290 -11.51 -2.97 -24.29
N THR A 291 -11.57 -1.65 -24.25
CA THR A 291 -12.05 -0.89 -23.09
C THR A 291 -13.35 -0.16 -23.39
N VAL A 292 -14.24 -0.13 -22.42
CA VAL A 292 -15.47 0.67 -22.44
C VAL A 292 -15.33 1.76 -21.39
N GLN A 293 -15.45 3.03 -21.80
CA GLN A 293 -15.34 4.19 -20.92
C GLN A 293 -16.73 4.64 -20.46
N PRO A 294 -17.10 4.43 -19.18
CA PRO A 294 -18.40 4.88 -18.68
C PRO A 294 -18.44 6.40 -18.56
N THR A 295 -19.62 6.98 -18.82
CA THR A 295 -19.87 8.42 -18.70
C THR A 295 -20.31 8.83 -17.29
N GLN A 296 -20.73 7.86 -16.49
CA GLN A 296 -21.18 8.04 -15.11
C GLN A 296 -20.81 6.80 -14.27
N ASN A 297 -20.74 6.96 -12.94
CA ASN A 297 -20.50 5.82 -12.03
C ASN A 297 -21.77 4.98 -11.90
N GLY A 298 -21.97 4.07 -12.84
CA GLY A 298 -23.12 3.18 -12.86
C GLY A 298 -22.82 1.88 -13.60
N THR A 299 -23.78 0.97 -13.54
CA THR A 299 -23.68 -0.33 -14.18
C THR A 299 -23.72 -0.21 -15.71
N VAL A 300 -22.81 -0.91 -16.38
CA VAL A 300 -22.85 -1.17 -17.82
C VAL A 300 -23.36 -2.59 -18.04
N TYR A 301 -24.38 -2.73 -18.89
CA TYR A 301 -24.98 -4.00 -19.27
C TYR A 301 -24.43 -4.42 -20.62
N PHE A 302 -23.85 -5.61 -20.71
CA PHE A 302 -23.29 -6.18 -21.92
C PHE A 302 -24.18 -7.31 -22.44
N ASN A 303 -24.36 -7.37 -23.75
CA ASN A 303 -25.04 -8.44 -24.48
C ASN A 303 -24.15 -8.89 -25.64
N ALA A 304 -23.87 -10.19 -25.71
CA ALA A 304 -22.95 -10.79 -26.64
C ALA A 304 -23.64 -11.83 -27.52
N THR A 305 -23.36 -11.79 -28.82
CA THR A 305 -23.94 -12.71 -29.82
C THR A 305 -22.89 -13.19 -30.80
N ILE A 306 -23.04 -14.43 -31.28
CA ILE A 306 -22.25 -14.96 -32.41
C ILE A 306 -22.85 -14.44 -33.72
N THR A 307 -22.03 -13.82 -34.56
CA THR A 307 -22.42 -13.26 -35.85
C THR A 307 -22.03 -14.14 -37.03
N ASN A 308 -21.00 -14.97 -36.89
CA ASN A 308 -20.55 -15.90 -37.92
C ASN A 308 -20.01 -17.21 -37.31
N VAL A 309 -20.47 -18.35 -37.83
CA VAL A 309 -19.97 -19.69 -37.45
C VAL A 309 -18.93 -20.12 -38.48
N PRO A 310 -17.67 -20.41 -38.10
CA PRO A 310 -16.63 -20.76 -39.05
C PRO A 310 -16.95 -22.04 -39.81
N SER A 311 -16.47 -22.14 -41.06
CA SER A 311 -16.64 -23.34 -41.88
C SER A 311 -15.97 -24.53 -41.19
N GLY A 312 -16.72 -25.63 -41.09
CA GLY A 312 -16.27 -26.82 -40.37
C GLY A 312 -16.96 -27.00 -39.02
N TYR A 313 -17.55 -25.96 -38.44
CA TYR A 313 -18.38 -26.06 -37.23
C TYR A 313 -19.88 -26.04 -37.57
N SER A 314 -20.69 -26.74 -36.79
CA SER A 314 -22.16 -26.76 -36.93
C SER A 314 -22.84 -25.64 -36.15
N SER A 315 -22.23 -25.17 -35.06
CA SER A 315 -22.74 -24.07 -34.25
C SER A 315 -21.64 -23.49 -33.35
N CYS A 316 -21.76 -22.22 -32.97
CA CYS A 316 -20.95 -21.62 -31.92
C CYS A 316 -21.85 -20.92 -30.90
N THR A 317 -21.38 -20.80 -29.67
CA THR A 317 -22.05 -20.13 -28.54
C THR A 317 -21.08 -19.21 -27.84
N ILE A 318 -21.58 -18.11 -27.26
CA ILE A 318 -20.79 -17.16 -26.46
C ILE A 318 -21.35 -17.09 -25.04
N THR A 319 -20.49 -17.31 -24.04
CA THR A 319 -20.87 -17.37 -22.62
C THR A 319 -20.02 -16.41 -21.79
N PRO A 320 -20.64 -15.56 -20.94
CA PRO A 320 -22.08 -15.37 -20.79
C PRO A 320 -22.69 -14.62 -21.98
N THR A 321 -23.96 -14.85 -22.29
CA THR A 321 -24.66 -14.04 -23.32
C THR A 321 -24.96 -12.63 -22.81
N ASN A 322 -25.29 -12.50 -21.53
CA ASN A 322 -25.52 -11.22 -20.88
C ASN A 322 -24.73 -11.14 -19.57
N THR A 323 -24.15 -9.98 -19.29
CA THR A 323 -23.43 -9.73 -18.03
C THR A 323 -23.39 -8.23 -17.73
N THR A 324 -22.91 -7.87 -16.55
CA THR A 324 -22.83 -6.47 -16.12
C THR A 324 -21.49 -6.19 -15.47
N ALA A 325 -20.99 -4.97 -15.61
CA ALA A 325 -19.80 -4.51 -14.88
C ALA A 325 -19.92 -3.05 -14.46
N LEU A 326 -19.23 -2.73 -13.37
CA LEU A 326 -18.99 -1.37 -12.89
C LEU A 326 -17.64 -0.86 -13.42
N PRO A 327 -17.41 0.48 -13.48
CA PRO A 327 -16.15 1.05 -13.94
C PRO A 327 -14.95 0.48 -13.15
N GLY A 328 -13.88 0.08 -13.86
CA GLY A 328 -12.69 -0.56 -13.27
C GLY A 328 -12.77 -2.08 -13.11
N GLN A 329 -13.89 -2.71 -13.44
CA GLN A 329 -14.01 -4.17 -13.49
C GLN A 329 -13.63 -4.72 -14.87
N SER A 330 -13.47 -6.03 -14.94
CA SER A 330 -13.25 -6.77 -16.18
C SER A 330 -14.42 -7.70 -16.49
N VAL A 331 -14.74 -7.86 -17.77
CA VAL A 331 -15.76 -8.79 -18.29
C VAL A 331 -15.09 -9.74 -19.27
N GLY A 332 -15.33 -11.04 -19.12
CA GLY A 332 -14.83 -12.07 -20.04
C GLY A 332 -15.97 -12.80 -20.73
N PHE A 333 -15.84 -12.98 -22.04
CA PHE A 333 -16.69 -13.80 -22.89
C PHE A 333 -15.89 -14.97 -23.45
N VAL A 334 -16.45 -16.17 -23.41
CA VAL A 334 -15.84 -17.39 -23.95
C VAL A 334 -16.68 -17.90 -25.10
N ILE A 335 -16.05 -18.11 -26.25
CA ILE A 335 -16.66 -18.71 -27.43
C ILE A 335 -16.42 -20.22 -27.39
N ASN A 336 -17.49 -21.01 -27.57
CA ASN A 336 -17.46 -22.46 -27.70
C ASN A 336 -18.14 -22.87 -29.00
N CYS A 337 -17.40 -23.53 -29.89
CA CYS A 337 -17.87 -24.02 -31.18
C CYS A 337 -17.97 -25.56 -31.19
N TYR A 338 -19.02 -26.08 -31.81
CA TYR A 338 -19.36 -27.49 -31.91
C TYR A 338 -19.40 -27.94 -33.37
N GLY A 339 -19.13 -29.23 -33.62
CA GLY A 339 -19.25 -29.84 -34.95
C GLY A 339 -18.03 -29.69 -35.87
N GLY A 340 -16.91 -29.16 -35.34
CA GLY A 340 -15.61 -29.05 -36.01
C GLY A 340 -15.05 -30.40 -36.51
N PRO A 341 -14.22 -30.43 -37.58
CA PRO A 341 -13.36 -31.57 -37.84
C PRO A 341 -12.50 -31.86 -36.59
N ILE A 342 -12.49 -33.11 -36.16
CA ILE A 342 -11.71 -33.54 -34.99
C ILE A 342 -10.24 -33.50 -35.38
N TYR A 343 -9.53 -32.46 -34.96
CA TYR A 343 -8.07 -32.48 -34.96
C TYR A 343 -7.61 -33.21 -33.71
N MET A 344 -7.19 -34.46 -33.86
CA MET A 344 -6.42 -35.14 -32.82
C MET A 344 -4.99 -34.62 -32.89
N ASP A 345 -4.64 -33.71 -31.98
CA ASP A 345 -3.24 -33.30 -31.82
C ASP A 345 -2.53 -34.35 -30.97
N LEU A 346 -1.77 -35.22 -31.64
CA LEU A 346 -0.98 -36.24 -30.96
C LEU A 346 0.38 -35.65 -30.57
N VAL A 347 0.44 -34.98 -29.42
CA VAL A 347 1.72 -34.49 -28.89
C VAL A 347 2.46 -35.65 -28.23
N VAL A 348 3.43 -36.22 -28.94
CA VAL A 348 4.32 -37.25 -28.39
C VAL A 348 5.63 -36.60 -27.94
N GLN A 349 5.80 -36.44 -26.62
CA GLN A 349 7.07 -36.02 -26.04
C GLN A 349 7.93 -37.24 -25.74
N SER A 350 9.09 -37.33 -26.38
CA SER A 350 10.08 -38.37 -26.14
C SER A 350 11.48 -37.77 -26.17
N ASN A 351 12.34 -38.21 -25.24
CA ASN A 351 13.76 -37.86 -25.22
C ASN A 351 14.62 -38.80 -26.09
N ALA A 352 13.98 -39.67 -26.90
CA ALA A 352 14.61 -40.57 -27.86
C ALA A 352 13.80 -40.60 -29.17
N PRO A 353 14.43 -40.88 -30.33
CA PRO A 353 13.70 -40.98 -31.59
C PRO A 353 12.67 -42.12 -31.51
N PHE A 354 11.42 -41.81 -31.86
CA PHE A 354 10.33 -42.77 -32.00
C PHE A 354 9.60 -42.51 -33.34
N SER A 355 8.87 -43.52 -33.80
CA SER A 355 8.02 -43.45 -34.99
C SER A 355 6.59 -43.78 -34.59
N VAL A 356 5.61 -43.00 -35.07
CA VAL A 356 4.19 -43.31 -34.94
C VAL A 356 3.70 -43.83 -36.28
N GLY A 357 3.25 -45.09 -36.33
CA GLY A 357 2.63 -45.68 -37.50
C GLY A 357 1.12 -45.80 -37.32
N VAL A 358 0.34 -45.25 -38.26
CA VAL A 358 -1.10 -45.49 -38.36
C VAL A 358 -1.33 -46.39 -39.56
N TYR A 359 -1.83 -47.61 -39.33
CA TYR A 359 -2.07 -48.59 -40.39
C TYR A 359 -3.56 -48.67 -40.72
N PRO A 360 -3.98 -48.45 -41.98
CA PRO A 360 -5.29 -48.90 -42.43
C PRO A 360 -5.28 -50.42 -42.60
N TRP A 361 -6.30 -51.09 -42.06
CA TRP A 361 -6.44 -52.55 -42.16
C TRP A 361 -6.75 -52.95 -43.62
N GLN A 362 -6.03 -53.95 -44.12
CA GLN A 362 -5.88 -54.31 -45.53
C GLN A 362 -7.19 -54.65 -46.27
N GLY A 363 -7.24 -54.33 -47.57
CA GLY A 363 -8.14 -55.06 -48.47
C GLY A 363 -8.36 -54.66 -49.92
N TYR A 364 -7.78 -53.60 -50.52
CA TYR A 364 -7.94 -53.37 -51.98
C TYR A 364 -6.74 -52.64 -52.62
N PRO A 365 -6.31 -53.02 -53.84
CA PRO A 365 -5.19 -52.36 -54.53
C PRO A 365 -5.67 -51.04 -55.16
N VAL A 366 -5.00 -49.94 -54.85
CA VAL A 366 -5.12 -48.67 -55.59
C VAL A 366 -3.75 -48.40 -56.21
N ALA A 367 -3.71 -48.28 -57.54
CA ALA A 367 -2.49 -47.99 -58.27
C ALA A 367 -2.03 -46.55 -58.01
N TRP A 368 -0.73 -46.36 -57.78
CA TRP A 368 -0.07 -45.06 -57.64
C TRP A 368 0.97 -44.93 -58.76
N ASP A 369 1.01 -43.76 -59.39
CA ASP A 369 2.06 -43.35 -60.33
C ASP A 369 2.83 -42.16 -59.72
N PRO A 370 4.13 -42.29 -59.42
CA PRO A 370 4.93 -41.18 -58.90
C PRO A 370 5.91 -40.63 -59.94
N VAL A 371 5.86 -39.31 -60.14
CA VAL A 371 6.97 -38.53 -60.74
C VAL A 371 7.89 -38.07 -59.60
N PHE A 372 9.18 -38.39 -59.69
CA PHE A 372 10.22 -37.92 -58.76
C PHE A 372 11.27 -37.06 -59.47
N SER A 373 11.76 -36.03 -58.76
CA SER A 373 12.99 -35.32 -59.08
C SER A 373 13.75 -34.98 -57.79
N GLY A 374 15.02 -35.37 -57.69
CA GLY A 374 15.96 -34.84 -56.70
C GLY A 374 16.86 -35.87 -56.05
N ASP A 375 18.04 -36.07 -56.63
CA ASP A 375 19.15 -36.92 -56.15
C ASP A 375 19.83 -36.40 -54.88
N GLY A 376 20.37 -37.34 -54.08
CA GLY A 376 21.38 -37.02 -53.06
C GLY A 376 21.54 -38.07 -51.98
N SER A 377 22.16 -39.20 -52.29
CA SER A 377 22.58 -40.22 -51.33
C SER A 377 24.01 -39.98 -50.82
N GLN A 378 24.26 -40.25 -49.53
CA GLN A 378 25.39 -41.11 -49.09
C GLN A 378 25.26 -41.52 -47.60
N SER A 379 25.64 -42.76 -47.33
CA SER A 379 25.22 -43.61 -46.21
C SER A 379 26.39 -44.01 -45.30
N VAL A 380 26.14 -44.30 -44.01
CA VAL A 380 26.90 -45.33 -43.24
C VAL A 380 25.98 -46.10 -42.28
N CYS A 381 25.80 -47.39 -42.60
CA CYS A 381 25.38 -48.58 -41.84
C CYS A 381 24.48 -48.50 -40.59
N GLY A 382 23.30 -49.13 -40.69
CA GLY A 382 22.59 -49.73 -39.55
C GLY A 382 21.09 -49.90 -39.77
N MET A 383 20.69 -50.99 -40.45
CA MET A 383 19.31 -51.47 -40.66
C MET A 383 18.39 -50.64 -41.58
N TRP A 384 17.93 -51.30 -42.65
CA TRP A 384 16.90 -50.83 -43.57
C TRP A 384 15.50 -50.99 -42.98
N LEU A 385 14.65 -49.97 -43.20
CA LEU A 385 13.24 -50.08 -43.63
C LEU A 385 12.78 -48.69 -44.13
N CYS A 386 12.54 -48.55 -45.43
CA CYS A 386 11.87 -47.42 -46.09
C CYS A 386 10.34 -47.46 -45.79
N TRP A 387 9.47 -46.44 -45.84
CA TRP A 387 9.23 -45.32 -46.77
C TRP A 387 8.36 -44.20 -46.11
N THR A 388 8.16 -43.12 -46.86
CA THR A 388 7.37 -41.88 -46.75
C THR A 388 5.89 -42.00 -46.31
N LEU A 389 5.36 -40.92 -45.72
CA LEU A 389 3.92 -40.66 -45.56
C LEU A 389 3.57 -39.27 -46.09
N ASN A 390 2.61 -39.24 -47.02
CA ASN A 390 1.80 -38.07 -47.38
C ASN A 390 0.34 -38.39 -46.97
N SER A 391 -0.33 -37.41 -46.34
CA SER A 391 -1.79 -37.15 -46.29
C SER A 391 -2.66 -37.56 -45.07
N ASN A 392 -3.72 -36.76 -44.90
CA ASN A 392 -4.84 -36.82 -43.96
C ASN A 392 -5.68 -38.10 -44.09
N VAL A 393 -6.18 -38.64 -42.98
CA VAL A 393 -7.10 -39.79 -42.97
C VAL A 393 -8.54 -39.32 -42.76
N THR A 394 -9.43 -39.65 -43.70
CA THR A 394 -10.89 -39.44 -43.60
C THR A 394 -11.57 -40.78 -43.28
N LEU A 395 -12.34 -40.86 -42.19
CA LEU A 395 -13.09 -42.07 -41.83
C LEU A 395 -14.42 -42.15 -42.60
N ILE A 396 -14.84 -43.36 -42.97
CA ILE A 396 -16.06 -43.61 -43.76
C ILE A 396 -17.15 -44.20 -42.84
N PRO A 397 -18.36 -43.62 -42.79
CA PRO A 397 -19.46 -44.14 -41.99
C PRO A 397 -19.83 -45.60 -42.35
N GLY A 398 -20.09 -46.42 -41.34
CA GLY A 398 -20.48 -47.83 -41.50
C GLY A 398 -19.33 -48.84 -41.67
N GLN A 399 -18.07 -48.40 -41.75
CA GLN A 399 -16.93 -49.30 -41.67
C GLN A 399 -16.58 -49.65 -40.21
N THR A 400 -16.06 -50.87 -40.03
CA THR A 400 -15.58 -51.38 -38.75
C THR A 400 -14.07 -51.15 -38.67
N TYR A 401 -13.62 -50.52 -37.57
CA TYR A 401 -12.21 -50.25 -37.31
C TYR A 401 -11.77 -51.02 -36.05
N SER A 402 -10.47 -51.31 -35.96
CA SER A 402 -9.87 -52.00 -34.82
C SER A 402 -8.75 -51.15 -34.26
N ILE A 403 -8.82 -50.79 -32.97
CA ILE A 403 -7.73 -50.15 -32.23
C ILE A 403 -7.20 -51.17 -31.23
N GLY A 404 -5.89 -51.43 -31.27
CA GLY A 404 -5.22 -52.27 -30.29
C GLY A 404 -4.10 -51.49 -29.62
N VAL A 405 -4.15 -51.42 -28.30
CA VAL A 405 -3.04 -50.92 -27.48
C VAL A 405 -2.34 -52.14 -26.89
N GLN A 406 -1.11 -52.44 -27.34
CA GLN A 406 -0.29 -53.48 -26.71
C GLN A 406 0.60 -52.85 -25.63
N PRO A 407 0.57 -53.33 -24.38
CA PRO A 407 1.51 -52.91 -23.37
C PRO A 407 2.82 -53.67 -23.58
N ASN A 408 3.76 -53.08 -24.31
CA ASN A 408 5.14 -53.53 -24.23
C ASN A 408 5.79 -52.84 -23.03
N SER A 409 6.22 -53.65 -22.06
CA SER A 409 6.88 -53.24 -20.83
C SER A 409 8.09 -52.32 -21.09
N ALA A 410 7.94 -51.03 -20.79
CA ALA A 410 9.03 -50.07 -20.76
C ALA A 410 9.70 -50.11 -19.37
N TYR A 411 10.92 -50.62 -19.29
CA TYR A 411 11.80 -50.41 -18.14
C TYR A 411 12.41 -49.00 -18.24
N PHE A 412 12.05 -48.11 -17.32
CA PHE A 412 12.76 -46.85 -17.12
C PHE A 412 13.89 -47.05 -16.10
N SER A 413 15.14 -46.85 -16.52
CA SER A 413 16.26 -46.68 -15.60
C SER A 413 16.33 -45.22 -15.15
N GLY A 414 16.04 -44.93 -13.87
CA GLY A 414 16.21 -43.58 -13.31
C GLY A 414 15.32 -43.16 -12.14
N ALA A 415 14.37 -43.97 -11.68
CA ALA A 415 13.57 -43.65 -10.50
C ALA A 415 14.22 -44.16 -9.19
N PRO A 416 14.12 -43.42 -8.05
CA PRO A 416 14.60 -43.91 -6.77
C PRO A 416 13.81 -45.17 -6.33
N PRO A 417 14.40 -46.07 -5.52
CA PRO A 417 13.71 -47.27 -5.07
C PRO A 417 12.48 -46.92 -4.21
N GLY A 418 11.27 -47.30 -4.66
CA GLY A 418 10.07 -47.32 -3.80
C GLY A 418 8.76 -46.76 -4.36
N SER A 419 8.74 -46.09 -5.52
CA SER A 419 7.50 -45.55 -6.09
C SER A 419 6.86 -46.51 -7.10
N TYR A 420 5.68 -47.05 -6.77
CA TYR A 420 4.82 -47.79 -7.71
C TYR A 420 3.70 -46.87 -8.23
N LEU A 421 3.61 -46.71 -9.55
CA LEU A 421 2.46 -46.10 -10.22
C LEU A 421 1.45 -47.19 -10.56
N GLN A 422 0.22 -47.07 -10.07
CA GLN A 422 -0.91 -47.88 -10.56
C GLN A 422 -1.83 -46.97 -11.37
N CYS A 423 -1.85 -47.21 -12.68
CA CYS A 423 -2.81 -46.58 -13.57
C CYS A 423 -3.97 -47.55 -13.82
N SER A 424 -5.19 -47.05 -13.73
CA SER A 424 -6.39 -47.74 -14.20
C SER A 424 -7.01 -46.93 -15.32
N ILE A 425 -7.52 -47.63 -16.32
CA ILE A 425 -8.29 -47.02 -17.40
C ILE A 425 -9.75 -47.27 -17.03
N ASN A 426 -10.54 -46.22 -16.90
CA ASN A 426 -11.96 -46.37 -16.59
C ASN A 426 -12.79 -45.64 -17.64
N GLY A 427 -13.85 -46.31 -18.10
CA GLY A 427 -14.74 -45.79 -19.14
C GLY A 427 -14.73 -46.53 -20.48
N ILE A 428 -14.17 -47.75 -20.56
CA ILE A 428 -14.34 -48.60 -21.75
C ILE A 428 -15.27 -49.77 -21.38
N PRO A 429 -16.34 -50.06 -22.14
CA PRO A 429 -17.17 -51.25 -21.92
C PRO A 429 -16.46 -52.57 -22.33
N TYR A 430 -15.16 -52.53 -22.65
CA TYR A 430 -14.39 -53.66 -23.19
C TYR A 430 -13.18 -54.00 -22.32
N PRO A 431 -12.90 -55.30 -22.07
CA PRO A 431 -11.80 -55.72 -21.21
C PRO A 431 -10.42 -55.45 -21.82
N VAL A 432 -9.50 -54.96 -20.99
CA VAL A 432 -8.09 -54.71 -21.35
C VAL A 432 -7.42 -56.02 -21.80
N GLY A 433 -6.84 -56.03 -23.00
CA GLY A 433 -6.17 -57.19 -23.60
C GLY A 433 -6.94 -57.90 -24.73
N ALA A 434 -8.15 -57.45 -25.08
CA ALA A 434 -8.93 -57.99 -26.20
C ALA A 434 -9.05 -56.99 -27.37
N TRP A 435 -8.81 -57.46 -28.59
CA TRP A 435 -9.20 -56.73 -29.81
C TRP A 435 -10.72 -56.78 -29.92
N THR A 436 -11.38 -55.64 -29.72
CA THR A 436 -12.84 -55.55 -29.87
C THR A 436 -13.16 -54.74 -31.12
N PRO A 437 -13.83 -55.33 -32.11
CA PRO A 437 -14.28 -54.58 -33.29
C PRO A 437 -15.40 -53.63 -32.86
N PHE A 438 -15.34 -52.38 -33.31
CA PHE A 438 -16.47 -51.46 -33.20
C PHE A 438 -16.90 -51.00 -34.60
N THR A 439 -18.21 -50.98 -34.83
CA THR A 439 -18.80 -50.44 -36.04
C THR A 439 -19.18 -49.00 -35.78
N ALA A 440 -18.61 -48.06 -36.54
CA ALA A 440 -18.92 -46.64 -36.38
C ALA A 440 -20.43 -46.40 -36.62
N PRO A 441 -21.20 -45.86 -35.66
CA PRO A 441 -22.61 -45.57 -35.85
C PRO A 441 -22.80 -44.48 -36.93
N ASN A 442 -23.97 -44.46 -37.56
CA ASN A 442 -24.35 -43.47 -38.60
C ASN A 442 -24.55 -42.02 -38.06
N VAL A 443 -24.16 -41.77 -36.81
CA VAL A 443 -24.16 -40.47 -36.13
C VAL A 443 -22.85 -40.34 -35.36
N SER A 444 -22.36 -39.11 -35.23
CA SER A 444 -21.13 -38.80 -34.49
C SER A 444 -21.23 -39.29 -33.03
N PHE A 445 -20.18 -39.94 -32.54
CA PHE A 445 -20.01 -40.24 -31.13
C PHE A 445 -18.61 -39.80 -30.70
N VAL A 446 -18.50 -39.40 -29.43
CA VAL A 446 -17.23 -39.08 -28.76
C VAL A 446 -17.10 -40.11 -27.65
N GLU A 447 -16.01 -40.88 -27.64
CA GLU A 447 -15.69 -41.75 -26.52
C GLU A 447 -14.39 -41.24 -25.89
N SER A 448 -14.53 -40.63 -24.72
CA SER A 448 -13.42 -40.11 -23.93
C SER A 448 -12.89 -41.20 -23.01
N VAL A 449 -11.78 -41.84 -23.38
CA VAL A 449 -11.09 -42.77 -22.48
C VAL A 449 -10.25 -41.95 -21.50
N THR A 450 -10.61 -42.02 -20.23
CA THR A 450 -9.85 -41.33 -19.16
C THR A 450 -8.91 -42.34 -18.48
N VAL A 451 -7.61 -42.10 -18.59
CA VAL A 451 -6.60 -42.89 -17.89
C VAL A 451 -6.34 -42.25 -16.53
N PHE A 452 -6.79 -42.91 -15.47
CA PHE A 452 -6.54 -42.49 -14.09
C PHE A 452 -5.24 -43.10 -13.61
N CYS A 453 -4.15 -42.34 -13.70
CA CYS A 453 -2.92 -42.68 -12.98
C CYS A 453 -3.01 -42.10 -11.58
N THR A 454 -3.38 -42.92 -10.61
CA THR A 454 -3.24 -42.59 -9.20
C THR A 454 -1.79 -42.84 -8.79
N VAL A 455 -1.06 -41.75 -8.57
CA VAL A 455 -0.08 -41.77 -7.48
C VAL A 455 -0.92 -41.75 -6.21
N ASN A 456 -0.81 -42.76 -5.36
CA ASN A 456 -1.46 -42.73 -4.05
C ASN A 456 -0.92 -41.50 -3.30
N THR A 457 -1.67 -40.41 -3.36
CA THR A 457 -1.50 -39.26 -2.49
C THR A 457 -2.33 -39.55 -1.23
N PRO A 458 -1.75 -39.42 -0.03
CA PRO A 458 -2.53 -39.51 1.19
C PRO A 458 -3.57 -38.36 1.23
N SER A 459 -4.67 -38.63 1.92
CA SER A 459 -5.75 -37.73 2.34
C SER A 459 -5.29 -36.30 2.74
N PRO A 460 -6.20 -35.30 2.74
CA PRO A 460 -5.85 -33.87 2.87
C PRO A 460 -4.90 -33.63 4.04
N PRO A 461 -3.78 -32.90 3.85
CA PRO A 461 -2.89 -32.62 4.95
C PRO A 461 -3.59 -31.64 5.89
N ILE A 462 -4.02 -32.16 7.02
CA ILE A 462 -3.97 -31.44 8.28
C ILE A 462 -2.55 -30.85 8.37
N GLY A 463 -2.42 -29.52 8.39
CA GLY A 463 -1.20 -28.76 8.67
C GLY A 463 0.12 -29.45 8.28
N GLY A 464 0.47 -29.41 7.00
CA GLY A 464 1.77 -29.90 6.55
C GLY A 464 2.90 -29.01 7.06
N SER A 465 3.66 -29.50 8.03
CA SER A 465 5.02 -29.04 8.32
C SER A 465 5.84 -29.09 7.04
N GLY A 466 6.50 -27.98 6.66
CA GLY A 466 7.43 -27.98 5.52
C GLY A 466 8.44 -29.13 5.66
N SER A 467 8.80 -29.78 4.55
CA SER A 467 9.82 -30.84 4.58
C SER A 467 11.18 -30.19 4.87
N GLY A 468 11.57 -30.19 6.14
CA GLY A 468 12.89 -29.71 6.56
C GLY A 468 13.95 -30.79 6.45
N GLY A 469 15.10 -30.46 5.87
CA GLY A 469 16.33 -31.21 6.06
C GLY A 469 16.99 -30.78 7.37
N SER A 470 17.56 -31.72 8.12
CA SER A 470 18.52 -31.40 9.18
C SER A 470 19.65 -32.39 9.15
N ASN A 471 20.88 -31.89 9.29
CA ASN A 471 22.05 -32.75 9.52
C ASN A 471 22.42 -32.82 11.02
N TYR A 472 21.61 -32.22 11.90
CA TYR A 472 21.81 -32.26 13.34
C TYR A 472 21.11 -33.49 13.94
N PRO A 473 21.82 -34.31 14.75
CA PRO A 473 21.23 -35.48 15.39
C PRO A 473 20.25 -35.17 16.53
N GLY A 474 20.14 -33.90 16.96
CA GLY A 474 19.18 -33.46 17.97
C GLY A 474 17.84 -33.02 17.38
N ASN A 475 16.81 -32.90 18.24
CA ASN A 475 15.44 -32.56 17.83
C ASN A 475 15.29 -31.04 17.59
N CYS A 476 16.07 -30.46 16.65
CA CYS A 476 16.06 -29.04 16.31
C CYS A 476 15.42 -28.82 14.94
N HIS A 477 14.31 -28.06 14.90
CA HIS A 477 13.53 -27.82 13.69
C HIS A 477 13.34 -26.32 13.46
N VAL A 478 13.14 -25.95 12.19
CA VAL A 478 12.69 -24.62 11.78
C VAL A 478 11.21 -24.70 11.46
N ASP A 479 10.42 -23.80 12.03
CA ASP A 479 9.01 -23.63 11.71
C ASP A 479 8.79 -22.29 11.00
N LEU A 480 7.97 -22.29 9.95
CA LEU A 480 7.58 -21.09 9.21
C LEU A 480 6.16 -20.66 9.61
N ASN A 481 5.99 -19.37 9.89
CA ASN A 481 4.71 -18.75 10.19
C ASN A 481 4.48 -17.49 9.33
N PRO A 482 3.44 -17.45 8.48
CA PRO A 482 2.56 -18.58 8.14
C PRO A 482 3.28 -19.65 7.32
N ALA A 483 2.96 -20.93 7.53
CA ALA A 483 3.49 -22.03 6.72
C ALA A 483 2.96 -22.01 5.27
N TYR A 484 1.83 -21.33 5.05
CA TYR A 484 1.18 -21.16 3.75
C TYR A 484 0.41 -19.83 3.70
N THR A 485 0.56 -19.09 2.61
CA THR A 485 -0.25 -17.88 2.35
C THR A 485 -0.90 -17.99 0.96
N PRO A 486 -2.24 -18.09 0.86
CA PRO A 486 -2.91 -18.07 -0.43
C PRO A 486 -2.90 -16.65 -1.01
N ILE A 487 -2.36 -16.50 -2.23
CA ILE A 487 -2.48 -15.26 -3.00
C ILE A 487 -3.78 -15.35 -3.82
N THR A 488 -4.79 -14.55 -3.46
CA THR A 488 -6.16 -14.68 -3.99
C THR A 488 -6.56 -13.58 -4.98
N SER A 489 -5.70 -12.59 -5.22
CA SER A 489 -5.97 -11.47 -6.14
C SER A 489 -4.77 -11.12 -7.03
N PRO A 490 -5.00 -10.77 -8.31
CA PRO A 490 -3.95 -10.21 -9.18
C PRO A 490 -3.40 -8.89 -8.61
N GLY A 491 -2.09 -8.69 -8.64
CA GLY A 491 -1.43 -7.47 -8.17
C GLY A 491 -0.13 -7.72 -7.39
N ILE A 492 0.52 -6.64 -6.94
CA ILE A 492 1.70 -6.74 -6.07
C ILE A 492 1.24 -7.15 -4.68
N ASN A 493 1.67 -8.34 -4.24
CA ASN A 493 1.36 -8.89 -2.92
C ASN A 493 2.65 -8.91 -2.08
N THR A 494 2.61 -8.35 -0.88
CA THR A 494 3.71 -8.46 0.11
C THR A 494 3.40 -9.59 1.06
N VAL A 495 4.29 -10.58 1.15
CA VAL A 495 4.16 -11.72 2.05
C VAL A 495 5.37 -11.71 3.01
N THR A 496 5.09 -11.69 4.31
CA THR A 496 6.12 -11.75 5.35
C THR A 496 6.10 -13.12 6.01
N PHE A 497 7.25 -13.78 6.02
CA PHE A 497 7.45 -15.05 6.71
C PHE A 497 8.29 -14.83 7.95
N THR A 498 7.93 -15.51 9.03
CA THR A 498 8.74 -15.59 10.24
C THR A 498 9.15 -17.04 10.45
N ALA A 499 10.44 -17.31 10.45
CA ALA A 499 11.03 -18.55 10.89
C ALA A 499 11.29 -18.50 12.40
N SER A 500 10.91 -19.57 13.10
CA SER A 500 11.20 -19.81 14.51
C SER A 500 11.87 -21.16 14.70
N LEU A 501 12.71 -21.28 15.71
CA LEU A 501 13.27 -22.55 16.11
C LEU A 501 12.29 -23.28 17.03
N SER A 502 12.10 -24.57 16.81
CA SER A 502 11.41 -25.47 17.73
C SER A 502 12.30 -26.65 18.13
N GLY A 503 12.09 -27.11 19.37
CA GLY A 503 12.91 -28.14 20.00
C GLY A 503 14.24 -27.62 20.59
N ASP A 504 15.22 -28.50 20.74
CA ASP A 504 16.46 -28.24 21.50
C ASP A 504 17.56 -27.60 20.62
N CYS A 505 17.21 -26.51 19.93
CA CYS A 505 18.15 -25.80 19.06
C CYS A 505 19.17 -24.97 19.87
N PRO A 506 20.47 -25.06 19.55
CA PRO A 506 21.47 -24.15 20.11
C PRO A 506 21.19 -22.69 19.75
N SER A 507 21.29 -21.79 20.73
CA SER A 507 20.97 -20.37 20.55
C SER A 507 22.08 -19.55 19.88
N ASN A 508 23.21 -20.17 19.53
CA ASN A 508 24.42 -19.53 19.00
C ASN A 508 24.54 -19.62 17.46
N GLY A 509 23.45 -19.91 16.77
CA GLY A 509 23.40 -19.94 15.31
C GLY A 509 22.94 -18.63 14.67
N TYR A 510 22.83 -18.66 13.35
CA TYR A 510 22.36 -17.55 12.52
C TYR A 510 21.42 -18.05 11.42
N TRP A 511 20.55 -17.16 10.93
CA TRP A 511 19.61 -17.47 9.86
C TRP A 511 20.20 -17.16 8.48
N GLU A 512 19.96 -18.07 7.53
CA GLU A 512 20.14 -17.88 6.10
C GLU A 512 18.80 -18.09 5.39
N TRP A 513 18.52 -17.28 4.37
CA TRP A 513 17.30 -17.39 3.57
C TRP A 513 17.67 -17.58 2.11
N PHE A 514 17.08 -18.57 1.46
CA PHE A 514 17.28 -18.86 0.05
C PHE A 514 15.97 -18.66 -0.71
N GLY A 515 16.03 -17.95 -1.83
CA GLY A 515 14.97 -17.90 -2.83
C GLY A 515 15.35 -18.76 -4.04
N GLY A 516 14.36 -19.37 -4.68
CA GLY A 516 14.52 -20.00 -5.99
C GLY A 516 13.20 -19.98 -6.77
N ASN A 517 13.24 -20.34 -8.05
CA ASN A 517 12.07 -20.27 -8.94
C ASN A 517 10.88 -21.14 -8.48
N ASN A 518 11.09 -22.09 -7.54
CA ASN A 518 10.09 -23.05 -7.09
C ASN A 518 9.80 -22.98 -5.58
N GLY A 519 10.40 -22.04 -4.83
CA GLY A 519 10.22 -21.96 -3.38
C GLY A 519 11.18 -21.03 -2.64
N TYR A 520 10.97 -20.95 -1.33
CA TYR A 520 11.85 -20.26 -0.37
C TYR A 520 12.26 -21.23 0.73
N VAL A 521 13.47 -21.07 1.26
CA VAL A 521 14.01 -21.91 2.35
C VAL A 521 14.55 -21.01 3.45
N ALA A 522 14.12 -21.22 4.68
CA ALA A 522 14.75 -20.67 5.87
C ALA A 522 15.67 -21.72 6.47
N GLN A 523 16.96 -21.43 6.58
CA GLN A 523 17.96 -22.32 7.16
C GLN A 523 18.54 -21.66 8.41
N TYR A 524 18.66 -22.42 9.50
CA TYR A 524 19.37 -22.01 10.70
C TYR A 524 20.67 -22.80 10.82
N ASN A 525 21.79 -22.09 10.76
CA ASN A 525 23.14 -22.65 10.85
C ASN A 525 23.70 -22.42 12.25
N PHE A 526 24.24 -23.45 12.90
CA PHE A 526 24.78 -23.35 14.26
C PHE A 526 25.98 -24.30 14.47
N MET A 527 26.77 -24.04 15.51
CA MET A 527 27.93 -24.86 15.86
C MET A 527 27.74 -25.60 17.17
N VAL A 528 28.02 -26.90 17.17
CA VAL A 528 28.11 -27.75 18.38
C VAL A 528 29.46 -28.47 18.35
N ASN A 529 30.27 -28.30 19.41
CA ASN A 529 31.60 -28.92 19.52
C ASN A 529 32.49 -28.71 18.28
N ASN A 530 32.57 -27.48 17.76
CA ASN A 530 33.31 -27.11 16.54
C ASN A 530 32.84 -27.81 15.24
N THR A 531 31.69 -28.46 15.25
CA THR A 531 31.07 -29.02 14.04
C THR A 531 29.87 -28.16 13.63
N TRP A 532 29.80 -27.81 12.35
CA TRP A 532 28.70 -27.03 11.79
C TRP A 532 27.50 -27.91 11.48
N TYR A 533 26.34 -27.46 11.93
CA TYR A 533 25.05 -28.09 11.69
C TYR A 533 24.07 -27.08 11.12
N TRP A 534 23.05 -27.59 10.44
CA TRP A 534 21.95 -26.82 9.91
C TRP A 534 20.63 -27.57 10.03
N THR A 535 19.55 -26.80 10.15
CA THR A 535 18.17 -27.25 10.03
C THR A 535 17.43 -26.24 9.15
N GLU A 536 16.55 -26.71 8.27
CA GLU A 536 15.87 -25.84 7.32
C GLU A 536 14.37 -26.12 7.24
N ALA A 537 13.61 -25.15 6.76
CA ALA A 537 12.21 -25.32 6.37
C ALA A 537 11.96 -24.65 5.01
N GLY A 538 11.44 -25.42 4.07
CA GLY A 538 11.08 -24.95 2.73
C GLY A 538 9.58 -24.76 2.55
N GLY A 539 9.20 -23.68 1.86
CA GLY A 539 7.87 -23.49 1.29
C GLY A 539 7.92 -23.49 -0.24
N SER A 540 6.95 -24.12 -0.91
CA SER A 540 6.86 -24.08 -2.38
C SER A 540 5.95 -22.94 -2.82
N ILE A 541 6.40 -22.21 -3.84
CA ILE A 541 5.60 -21.18 -4.52
C ILE A 541 5.05 -21.81 -5.80
N VAL A 542 3.74 -21.67 -6.04
CA VAL A 542 3.12 -22.15 -7.29
C VAL A 542 3.77 -21.43 -8.47
N THR A 543 4.11 -22.18 -9.51
CA THR A 543 4.83 -21.71 -10.69
C THR A 543 4.14 -20.49 -11.34
N ASN A 544 4.93 -19.52 -11.80
CA ASN A 544 4.57 -18.26 -12.49
C ASN A 544 4.50 -16.95 -11.66
N LEU A 545 5.03 -16.90 -10.43
CA LEU A 545 5.18 -15.65 -9.68
C LEU A 545 6.61 -15.10 -9.79
N ASN A 546 6.76 -13.78 -10.01
CA ASN A 546 8.06 -13.12 -9.95
C ASN A 546 8.20 -12.46 -8.57
N CYS A 547 9.02 -13.04 -7.70
CA CYS A 547 9.24 -12.55 -6.35
C CYS A 547 10.61 -11.89 -6.21
N GLN A 548 10.65 -10.75 -5.51
CA GLN A 548 11.85 -10.05 -5.11
C GLN A 548 11.88 -9.90 -3.59
N THR A 549 13.08 -9.83 -3.04
CA THR A 549 13.30 -9.56 -1.63
C THR A 549 13.05 -8.07 -1.35
N SER A 550 12.74 -7.68 -0.11
CA SER A 550 12.49 -6.26 0.22
C SER A 550 13.69 -5.33 -0.03
N ASP A 551 14.91 -5.89 -0.11
CA ASP A 551 16.16 -5.22 -0.49
C ASP A 551 16.42 -5.19 -2.01
N GLY A 552 15.45 -5.64 -2.83
CA GLY A 552 15.48 -5.49 -4.28
C GLY A 552 16.35 -6.51 -5.02
N LEU A 553 16.78 -7.59 -4.34
CA LEU A 553 17.50 -8.68 -5.00
C LEU A 553 16.48 -9.65 -5.63
N PRO A 554 16.76 -10.14 -6.85
CA PRO A 554 15.92 -11.17 -7.46
C PRO A 554 15.98 -12.44 -6.61
N ALA A 555 14.82 -13.09 -6.39
CA ALA A 555 14.77 -14.34 -5.61
C ALA A 555 15.65 -15.45 -6.21
N SER A 556 16.09 -15.35 -7.47
CA SER A 556 17.02 -16.29 -8.10
C SER A 556 18.50 -16.05 -7.78
N GLY A 557 18.84 -14.99 -7.03
CA GLY A 557 20.20 -14.70 -6.58
C GLY A 557 20.44 -15.22 -5.17
N ILE A 558 21.55 -15.92 -4.95
CA ILE A 558 22.01 -16.32 -3.61
C ILE A 558 22.36 -15.04 -2.84
N GLY A 559 21.37 -14.44 -2.18
CA GLY A 559 21.52 -13.28 -1.31
C GLY A 559 21.79 -13.76 0.12
N TYR A 560 23.04 -13.65 0.57
CA TYR A 560 23.38 -13.91 1.97
C TYR A 560 22.89 -12.74 2.84
N GLY A 561 21.64 -12.82 3.31
CA GLY A 561 21.14 -11.97 4.39
C GLY A 561 21.39 -12.65 5.73
N SER A 562 22.48 -12.33 6.43
CA SER A 562 22.64 -12.76 7.82
C SER A 562 21.79 -11.87 8.72
N SER A 563 20.70 -12.42 9.22
CA SER A 563 19.81 -11.74 10.16
C SER A 563 19.85 -12.43 11.52
N ILE A 564 20.00 -11.63 12.58
CA ILE A 564 19.90 -12.12 13.96
C ILE A 564 18.43 -12.47 14.29
N THR A 565 17.48 -11.89 13.55
CA THR A 565 16.03 -12.12 13.71
C THR A 565 15.49 -13.00 12.58
N GLY A 566 14.70 -14.03 12.91
CA GLY A 566 14.16 -14.99 11.94
C GLY A 566 13.03 -14.45 11.05
N SER A 567 13.02 -13.18 10.62
CA SER A 567 11.96 -12.63 9.77
C SER A 567 12.48 -12.24 8.39
N TYR A 568 11.71 -12.55 7.34
CA TYR A 568 12.04 -12.30 5.95
C TYR A 568 10.81 -11.85 5.17
N THR A 569 10.95 -10.83 4.31
CA THR A 569 9.84 -10.26 3.53
C THR A 569 10.08 -10.43 2.04
N LEU A 570 9.09 -11.02 1.37
CA LEU A 570 9.04 -11.20 -0.08
C LEU A 570 7.96 -10.29 -0.67
N ILE A 571 8.27 -9.69 -1.81
CA ILE A 571 7.36 -8.90 -2.64
C ILE A 571 7.17 -9.68 -3.94
N CYS A 572 5.97 -10.22 -4.16
CA CYS A 572 5.66 -11.01 -5.35
C CYS A 572 4.71 -10.23 -6.26
N SER A 573 5.00 -10.22 -7.56
CA SER A 573 4.20 -9.59 -8.62
C SER A 573 3.68 -10.59 -9.63
#